data_AF-A0A919SWR6-F1
#
_entry.id   AF-A0A919SWR6-F1
#
_cell.length_a   1.000
_cell.length_b   1.000
_cell.length_c   1.000
_cell.angle_alpha   90.00
_cell.angle_beta   90.00
_cell.angle_gamma   90.00
#
_symmetry.space_group_name_H-M   'P 1'
#
loop_
_entity.id
_entity.type
_entity.pdbx_description
1 polymer ?
#
loop_
_entity_poly.entity_id
_entity_poly.type
_entity_poly.pdbx_seq_one_letter_code
_entity_poly.pdbx_strand_id
1 'polypeptide(L)' 'MHSANGFEAPANGNVRFRNIFTISLASGTIDHVVNNIGEAATADAVLPRTVTNLP' A
#
# COMPACT_ATOMS: atom_id res chain seq x y z
N MET A 1 10.70 -7.55 -9.82
CA MET A 1 10.83 -6.69 -8.62
C MET A 1 9.57 -6.86 -7.80
N HIS A 2 9.69 -6.98 -6.48
CA HIS A 2 8.61 -7.28 -5.57
C HIS A 2 8.86 -6.53 -4.26
N SER A 3 7.81 -5.97 -3.67
CA SER A 3 7.83 -5.32 -2.35
C SER A 3 6.67 -5.84 -1.51
N ALA A 4 6.90 -6.08 -0.23
CA ALA A 4 5.82 -6.47 0.67
C ALA A 4 4.82 -5.32 0.88
N ASN A 5 5.31 -4.08 0.96
CA ASN A 5 4.48 -2.91 1.21
C ASN A 5 5.13 -1.62 0.68
N GLY A 6 4.33 -0.57 0.54
CA GLY A 6 4.81 0.78 0.16
C GLY A 6 5.16 1.66 1.37
N PHE A 7 4.45 1.48 2.48
CA PHE A 7 4.65 2.20 3.73
C PHE A 7 4.80 1.23 4.90
N GLU A 8 5.60 1.58 5.90
CA GLU A 8 5.74 0.84 7.16
C GLU A 8 5.57 1.82 8.32
N ALA A 9 4.71 1.49 9.27
CA ALA A 9 4.48 2.31 10.46
C ALA A 9 4.12 1.48 11.71
N PRO A 10 4.43 1.98 12.92
CA PRO A 10 3.93 1.38 14.15
C PRO A 10 2.39 1.41 14.21
N ALA A 11 1.78 0.28 14.56
CA ALA A 11 0.34 0.16 14.74
C ALA A 11 -0.09 0.69 16.13
N ASN A 12 -0.08 2.02 16.30
CA ASN A 12 -0.60 2.67 17.50
C ASN A 12 -1.35 3.97 17.18
N GLY A 13 -2.33 4.34 18.02
CA GLY A 13 -3.26 5.44 17.74
C GLY A 13 -2.65 6.85 17.64
N ASN A 14 -1.35 7.00 17.87
CA ASN A 14 -0.62 8.27 17.78
C ASN A 14 0.06 8.48 16.41
N VAL A 15 0.32 7.40 15.66
CA VAL A 15 0.86 7.48 14.29
C VAL A 15 -0.30 7.32 13.34
N ARG A 16 -0.55 8.25 12.42
CA ARG A 16 -1.73 8.20 11.55
C ARG A 16 -1.41 8.52 10.10
N PHE A 17 -2.03 7.77 9.18
CA PHE A 17 -2.10 8.09 7.76
C PHE A 17 -3.53 8.39 7.33
N ARG A 18 -3.64 9.25 6.31
CA ARG A 18 -4.90 9.55 5.64
C ARG A 18 -4.68 9.54 4.14
N ASN A 19 -5.49 8.78 3.42
CA ASN A 19 -5.53 8.70 1.96
C ASN A 19 -4.16 8.40 1.33
N ILE A 20 -3.58 7.26 1.69
CA ILE A 20 -2.33 6.76 1.09
C ILE A 20 -2.64 5.69 0.04
N PHE A 21 -1.78 5.56 -0.96
CA PHE A 21 -1.94 4.54 -1.99
C PHE A 21 -0.61 3.99 -2.50
N THR A 22 -0.66 2.81 -3.11
CA THR A 22 0.41 2.22 -3.93
C THR A 22 -0.09 1.97 -5.34
N ILE A 23 0.83 1.95 -6.31
CA ILE A 23 0.53 1.67 -7.72
C ILE A 23 1.68 0.90 -8.36
N SER A 24 1.35 -0.12 -9.15
CA SER A 24 2.33 -0.79 -10.02
C SER A 24 2.29 -0.13 -11.40
N LEU A 25 3.45 0.28 -11.91
CA LEU A 25 3.59 0.92 -13.22
C LEU A 25 3.81 -0.13 -14.31
N ALA A 26 2.85 -1.05 -14.43
CA ALA A 26 2.86 -2.19 -15.35
C ALA A 26 4.06 -3.15 -15.17
N SER A 27 4.71 -3.13 -14.01
CA SER A 27 5.83 -4.01 -13.69
C SER A 27 6.00 -4.17 -12.18
N GLY A 28 6.17 -5.42 -11.75
CA GLY A 28 6.32 -5.77 -10.34
C GLY A 28 5.01 -5.73 -9.55
N THR A 29 5.12 -6.13 -8.29
CA THR A 29 3.99 -6.25 -7.36
C THR A 29 4.36 -5.58 -6.03
N ILE A 30 3.37 -4.93 -5.43
CA ILE A 30 3.41 -4.46 -4.05
C ILE A 30 2.24 -5.12 -3.33
N ASP A 31 2.50 -6.01 -2.37
CA ASP A 31 1.44 -6.85 -1.78
C ASP A 31 0.43 -6.04 -0.96
N HIS A 32 0.90 -5.00 -0.29
CA HIS A 32 0.08 -4.15 0.57
C HIS A 32 0.39 -2.66 0.41
N VAL A 33 -0.58 -1.81 0.77
CA VAL A 33 -0.34 -0.37 0.82
C VAL A 33 0.57 -0.05 1.99
N VAL A 34 0.20 -0.47 3.20
CA VAL A 34 0.93 -0.20 4.45
C VAL A 34 0.96 -1.43 5.35
N ASN A 35 2.12 -1.80 5.87
CA ASN A 35 2.32 -3.04 6.64
C ASN A 35 1.62 -4.25 5.96
N ASN A 36 0.59 -4.85 6.57
CA ASN A 36 -0.24 -5.92 6.01
C ASN A 36 -1.67 -5.46 5.62
N ILE A 37 -1.86 -4.17 5.34
CA ILE A 37 -3.16 -3.53 5.08
C ILE A 37 -3.20 -2.92 3.68
N GLY A 38 -4.34 -3.12 3.01
CA GLY A 38 -4.59 -2.68 1.65
C GLY A 38 -4.34 -3.79 0.63
N GLU A 39 -5.07 -3.72 -0.48
CA GLU A 39 -4.99 -4.67 -1.59
C GLU A 39 -3.67 -4.55 -2.36
N ALA A 40 -3.27 -5.66 -3.01
CA ALA A 40 -2.07 -5.71 -3.81
C ALA A 40 -2.18 -4.83 -5.07
N ALA A 41 -1.10 -4.08 -5.34
CA ALA A 41 -0.91 -3.38 -6.61
C ALA A 41 -0.12 -4.27 -7.56
N THR A 42 -0.75 -4.67 -8.66
CA THR A 42 -0.26 -5.67 -9.62
C THR A 42 -0.07 -5.06 -11.01
N ALA A 43 0.83 -5.66 -11.80
CA ALA A 43 1.21 -5.14 -13.12
C ALA A 43 0.14 -5.31 -14.21
N ASP A 44 -0.92 -6.09 -13.96
CA ASP A 44 -2.03 -6.33 -14.88
C ASP A 44 -2.89 -5.08 -15.12
N ALA A 45 -2.96 -4.18 -14.14
CA ALA A 45 -3.68 -2.92 -14.25
C ALA A 45 -2.96 -1.79 -13.49
N VAL A 46 -2.70 -0.68 -14.19
CA VAL A 46 -2.11 0.54 -13.60
C VAL A 46 -3.20 1.32 -12.85
N LEU A 47 -3.63 0.78 -11.71
CA LEU A 47 -4.66 1.35 -10.85
C LEU A 47 -4.12 1.53 -9.42
N PRO A 48 -4.47 2.62 -8.74
CA PRO A 48 -4.07 2.83 -7.34
C PRO A 48 -4.82 1.87 -6.41
N ARG A 49 -4.11 1.35 -5.40
CA ARG A 49 -4.70 0.67 -4.25
C ARG A 49 -4.59 1.60 -3.05
N THR A 50 -5.73 1.97 -2.48
CA THR A 50 -5.82 3.07 -1.50
C THR A 50 -6.23 2.54 -0.13
N VAL A 51 -5.60 3.08 0.91
CA VAL A 51 -6.03 3.00 2.31
C VAL A 51 -6.40 4.41 2.75
N THR A 52 -7.68 4.63 3.07
CA THR A 52 -8.17 5.97 3.41
C THR A 52 -7.78 6.39 4.83
N ASN A 53 -7.65 5.45 5.76
CA ASN A 53 -7.33 5.72 7.16
C ASN A 53 -6.42 4.63 7.75
N LEU A 54 -5.45 5.05 8.56
CA LEU A 54 -4.64 4.18 9.42
C LEU A 54 -4.15 4.96 10.66
N PRO A 55 -3.98 4.31 11.82
CA PRO A 55 -4.81 3.20 12.28
C PRO A 55 -6.26 3.68 12.40
#